data_AF-A0A9P8KDC8-F1
#
_entry.id   AF-A0A9P8KDC8-F1
#
_cell.length_a   1.000
_cell.length_b   1.000
_cell.length_c   1.000
_cell.angle_alpha   90.00
_cell.angle_beta   90.00
_cell.angle_gamma   90.00
#
_symmetry.space_group_name_H-M   'P 1'
#
loop_
_entity.id
_entity.type
_entity.pdbx_description
1 polymer ?
#
loop_
_entity_poly.entity_id
_entity_poly.type
_entity_poly.pdbx_seq_one_letter_code
_entity_poly.pdbx_strand_id
1 'polypeptide(L)'
;MTTLKEILALEQVEQNRFKSKQNPPRMGNTLPIAFGGYTIGVATQAACYAIPSNHRLYAVNGNFLGPALTDRPVFINTKTYRSTKTFTTKFVEVCQKQDDGKERVCLVALVDFHVVEAESFMVYSAPPSKPYSPVSESWTPAERKKTMVEEKILTQADVDRHDKLFSLMSELIDMRFTPQSIHGQTLQGFAKGHKTTQEHLPLTDRSSADWLRVREKVSTHAENVTSLAFLLDASISFQPLVLQSMPLTESGACSTLEFSLKFLTPEIDINEFHLREWKTYAGDAARTFSEARLWDGKGKMVASMSQTSILRPPKKAAVKKSKI
;
A
#
# COMPACT_ATOMS: atom_id res chain seq x y z
N MET A 1 21.57 1.90 -3.15
CA MET A 1 20.10 1.97 -3.19
C MET A 1 19.59 1.14 -2.04
N THR A 2 18.68 1.67 -1.23
CA THR A 2 18.08 0.91 -0.13
C THR A 2 17.05 -0.06 -0.70
N THR A 3 17.05 -1.31 -0.26
CA THR A 3 16.13 -2.34 -0.77
C THR A 3 14.93 -2.58 0.15
N LEU A 4 13.89 -3.27 -0.34
CA LEU A 4 12.74 -3.64 0.50
C LEU A 4 13.15 -4.56 1.65
N LYS A 5 14.07 -5.51 1.42
CA LYS A 5 14.60 -6.37 2.49
C LYS A 5 15.30 -5.54 3.56
N GLU A 6 16.08 -4.54 3.17
CA GLU A 6 16.77 -3.66 4.12
C GLU A 6 15.78 -2.79 4.91
N ILE A 7 14.79 -2.20 4.24
CA ILE A 7 13.73 -1.39 4.88
C ILE A 7 12.97 -2.22 5.91
N LEU A 8 12.61 -3.45 5.57
CA LEU A 8 11.77 -4.34 6.38
C LEU A 8 12.59 -5.21 7.34
N ALA A 9 13.91 -5.05 7.38
CA ALA A 9 14.77 -5.86 8.22
C ALA A 9 14.52 -5.61 9.71
N LEU A 10 14.44 -6.71 10.45
CA LEU A 10 14.23 -6.71 11.89
C LEU A 10 15.43 -7.31 12.61
N GLU A 11 15.70 -6.80 13.81
CA GLU A 11 16.58 -7.38 14.81
C GLU A 11 15.71 -7.95 15.93
N GLN A 12 15.90 -9.21 16.29
CA GLN A 12 15.21 -9.78 17.44
C GLN A 12 15.93 -9.32 18.72
N VAL A 13 15.23 -8.59 19.57
CA VAL A 13 15.79 -8.04 20.81
C VAL A 13 15.40 -8.86 22.04
N GLU A 14 14.24 -9.51 22.00
CA GLU A 14 13.79 -10.47 23.02
C GLU A 14 12.94 -11.58 22.37
N GLN A 15 12.55 -12.59 23.14
CA GLN A 15 11.60 -13.58 22.65
C GLN A 15 10.28 -12.88 22.26
N ASN A 16 9.86 -13.07 21.01
CA ASN A 16 8.65 -12.46 20.45
C ASN A 16 8.68 -10.91 20.33
N ARG A 17 9.85 -10.27 20.49
CA ARG A 17 10.01 -8.82 20.35
C ARG A 17 11.14 -8.48 19.38
N PHE A 18 10.82 -7.59 18.45
CA PHE A 18 11.72 -7.18 17.38
C PHE A 18 11.87 -5.67 17.35
N LYS A 19 12.99 -5.19 16.81
CA LYS A 19 13.27 -3.78 16.54
C LYS A 19 13.57 -3.62 15.06
N SER A 20 13.04 -2.58 14.42
CA SER A 20 13.39 -2.29 13.03
C SER A 20 14.85 -1.85 12.91
N LYS A 21 15.55 -2.37 11.90
CA LYS A 21 16.94 -1.97 11.61
C LYS A 21 17.02 -0.61 10.92
N GLN A 22 16.00 -0.27 10.15
CA GLN A 22 15.85 1.02 9.49
C GLN A 22 14.70 1.80 10.11
N ASN A 23 14.83 3.12 10.09
CA ASN A 23 13.71 4.00 10.43
C ASN A 23 12.62 3.91 9.34
N PRO A 24 11.34 4.15 9.70
CA PRO A 24 10.25 4.10 8.74
C PRO A 24 10.44 5.13 7.60
N PRO A 25 10.33 4.73 6.32
CA PRO A 25 10.34 5.68 5.22
C PRO A 25 9.01 6.45 5.16
N ARG A 26 9.05 7.64 4.55
CA ARG A 26 7.87 8.46 4.27
C ARG A 26 7.40 8.24 2.84
N MET A 27 6.09 8.21 2.63
CA MET A 27 5.48 8.28 1.29
C MET A 27 4.09 8.89 1.37
N GLY A 28 3.72 9.71 0.39
CA GLY A 28 2.37 10.27 0.29
C GLY A 28 1.98 11.16 1.47
N ASN A 29 2.94 11.84 2.11
CA ASN A 29 2.67 12.76 3.20
C ASN A 29 3.78 13.82 3.28
N THR A 30 3.43 15.05 3.66
CA THR A 30 4.39 16.12 3.91
C THR A 30 4.89 16.13 5.36
N LEU A 31 4.09 15.60 6.29
CA LEU A 31 4.47 15.43 7.70
C LEU A 31 5.52 14.32 7.84
N PRO A 32 6.36 14.31 8.89
CA PRO A 32 7.37 13.28 9.15
C PRO A 32 6.71 11.99 9.70
N ILE A 33 5.71 11.49 8.98
CA ILE A 33 4.92 10.31 9.32
C ILE A 33 5.29 9.18 8.36
N ALA A 34 5.45 7.99 8.92
CA ALA A 34 5.76 6.77 8.19
C ALA A 34 4.68 6.44 7.14
N PHE A 35 5.12 5.84 6.05
CA PHE A 35 4.23 5.15 5.13
C PHE A 35 3.51 3.98 5.83
N GLY A 36 2.19 3.85 5.67
CA GLY A 36 1.39 2.78 6.30
C GLY A 36 1.90 1.38 5.98
N GLY A 37 2.20 1.12 4.70
CA GLY A 37 2.75 -0.13 4.20
C GLY A 37 4.06 -0.54 4.88
N TYR A 38 4.86 0.40 5.39
CA TYR A 38 6.01 0.06 6.22
C TYR A 38 5.59 -0.69 7.49
N THR A 39 4.63 -0.14 8.24
CA THR A 39 4.17 -0.77 9.48
C THR A 39 3.46 -2.11 9.24
N ILE A 40 2.70 -2.24 8.14
CA ILE A 40 2.10 -3.51 7.72
C ILE A 40 3.19 -4.52 7.36
N GLY A 41 4.21 -4.08 6.60
CA GLY A 41 5.36 -4.89 6.23
C GLY A 41 6.10 -5.43 7.46
N VAL A 42 6.57 -4.58 8.37
CA VAL A 42 7.31 -5.06 9.56
C VAL A 42 6.45 -5.91 10.49
N ALA A 43 5.13 -5.65 10.59
CA ALA A 43 4.22 -6.52 11.32
C ALA A 43 4.14 -7.92 10.69
N THR A 44 4.03 -7.98 9.36
CA THR A 44 4.02 -9.21 8.58
C THR A 44 5.34 -9.97 8.72
N GLN A 45 6.47 -9.26 8.64
CA GLN A 45 7.81 -9.83 8.80
C GLN A 45 8.00 -10.47 10.18
N ALA A 46 7.62 -9.77 11.24
CA ALA A 46 7.70 -10.30 12.60
C ALA A 46 6.81 -11.53 12.80
N ALA A 47 5.60 -11.53 12.22
CA ALA A 47 4.69 -12.67 12.28
C ALA A 47 5.24 -13.91 11.57
N CYS A 48 6.01 -13.73 10.49
CA CYS A 48 6.66 -14.82 9.76
C CYS A 48 7.80 -15.49 10.55
N TYR A 49 8.26 -14.89 11.65
CA TYR A 49 9.26 -15.52 12.51
C TYR A 49 8.67 -16.71 13.28
N ALA A 50 9.37 -17.83 13.42
CA ALA A 50 8.92 -19.00 14.18
C ALA A 50 7.49 -19.47 13.81
N ILE A 51 7.26 -19.75 12.53
CA ILE A 51 6.08 -20.46 12.01
C ILE A 51 6.48 -21.85 11.48
N PRO A 52 5.58 -22.84 11.45
CA PRO A 52 5.84 -24.11 10.78
C PRO A 52 6.21 -23.92 9.30
N SER A 53 7.18 -24.68 8.79
CA SER A 53 7.73 -24.51 7.44
C SER A 53 6.74 -24.78 6.31
N ASN A 54 5.67 -25.54 6.58
CA ASN A 54 4.60 -25.84 5.64
C ASN A 54 3.41 -24.87 5.72
N HIS A 55 3.46 -23.88 6.62
CA HIS A 55 2.42 -22.86 6.75
C HIS A 55 2.73 -21.67 5.83
N ARG A 56 1.69 -21.11 5.23
CA ARG A 56 1.72 -19.95 4.34
C ARG A 56 0.74 -18.91 4.82
N LEU A 57 1.16 -17.66 4.72
CA LEU A 57 0.36 -16.51 5.09
C LEU A 57 -0.86 -16.43 4.18
N TYR A 58 -2.06 -16.31 4.74
CA TYR A 58 -3.28 -16.12 3.95
C TYR A 58 -4.05 -14.84 4.32
N ALA A 59 -3.87 -14.30 5.52
CA ALA A 59 -4.54 -13.06 5.94
C ALA A 59 -3.70 -12.20 6.89
N VAL A 60 -3.80 -10.88 6.72
CA VAL A 60 -3.33 -9.85 7.67
C VAL A 60 -4.46 -8.83 7.83
N ASN A 61 -5.01 -8.73 9.02
CA ASN A 61 -6.10 -7.81 9.34
C ASN A 61 -5.67 -6.88 10.47
N GLY A 62 -5.80 -5.56 10.30
CA GLY A 62 -5.28 -4.64 11.31
C GLY A 62 -5.88 -3.24 11.32
N ASN A 63 -5.58 -2.52 12.40
CA ASN A 63 -6.03 -1.15 12.66
C ASN A 63 -4.82 -0.26 12.97
N PHE A 64 -4.78 0.91 12.34
CA PHE A 64 -3.85 1.97 12.66
C PHE A 64 -4.39 2.77 13.85
N LEU A 65 -3.61 2.83 14.94
CA LEU A 65 -3.98 3.50 16.19
C LEU A 65 -3.29 4.86 16.35
N GLY A 66 -2.21 5.10 15.60
CA GLY A 66 -1.51 6.37 15.59
C GLY A 66 -0.36 6.38 14.57
N PRO A 67 0.13 7.57 14.20
CA PRO A 67 1.23 7.67 13.23
C PRO A 67 2.54 7.15 13.84
N ALA A 68 3.31 6.40 13.07
CA ALA A 68 4.73 6.21 13.37
C ALA A 68 5.53 7.38 12.77
N LEU A 69 6.55 7.84 13.49
CA LEU A 69 7.48 8.89 13.07
C LEU A 69 8.64 8.31 12.25
N THR A 70 9.20 9.10 11.34
CA THR A 70 10.25 8.68 10.40
C THR A 70 11.68 8.80 10.94
N ASP A 71 11.85 9.37 12.12
CA ASP A 71 13.15 9.73 12.72
C ASP A 71 13.68 8.67 13.71
N ARG A 72 12.89 7.63 14.00
CA ARG A 72 13.20 6.63 15.03
C ARG A 72 12.64 5.25 14.70
N PRO A 73 13.23 4.15 15.22
CA PRO A 73 12.81 2.80 14.90
C PRO A 73 11.46 2.47 15.53
N VAL A 74 10.82 1.43 15.00
CA VAL A 74 9.64 0.80 15.60
C VAL A 74 10.02 -0.50 16.32
N PHE A 75 9.23 -0.88 17.31
CA PHE A 75 9.31 -2.14 18.00
C PHE A 75 8.08 -2.98 17.64
N ILE A 76 8.26 -4.28 17.44
CA ILE A 76 7.18 -5.18 17.06
C ILE A 76 7.08 -6.28 18.11
N ASN A 77 5.95 -6.35 18.80
CA ASN A 77 5.63 -7.43 19.71
C ASN A 77 4.76 -8.45 18.99
N THR A 78 4.99 -9.73 19.24
CA THR A 78 4.20 -10.83 18.66
C THR A 78 3.66 -11.74 19.75
N LYS A 79 2.48 -12.30 19.54
CA LYS A 79 1.87 -13.30 20.41
C LYS A 79 1.22 -14.37 19.56
N THR A 80 1.61 -15.62 19.74
CA THR A 80 0.92 -16.75 19.11
C THR A 80 -0.35 -17.07 19.89
N TYR A 81 -1.51 -16.94 19.26
CA TYR A 81 -2.80 -17.33 19.84
C TYR A 81 -3.14 -18.79 19.53
N ARG A 82 -2.75 -19.26 18.35
CA ARG A 82 -3.04 -20.60 17.87
C ARG A 82 -1.84 -21.13 17.10
N SER A 83 -1.46 -22.37 17.35
CA SER A 83 -0.52 -23.13 16.53
C SER A 83 -0.96 -24.59 16.53
N THR A 84 -1.45 -25.05 15.39
CA THR A 84 -1.95 -26.42 15.18
C THR A 84 -1.24 -27.03 13.97
N LYS A 85 -1.57 -28.27 13.61
CA LYS A 85 -1.03 -28.91 12.40
C LYS A 85 -1.38 -28.10 11.13
N THR A 86 -2.56 -27.49 11.08
CA THR A 86 -3.12 -26.87 9.86
C THR A 86 -3.10 -25.34 9.90
N PHE A 87 -3.30 -24.73 11.06
CA PHE A 87 -3.39 -23.27 11.19
C PHE A 87 -2.45 -22.71 12.26
N THR A 88 -1.92 -21.52 11.99
CA THR A 88 -1.24 -20.66 12.97
C THR A 88 -1.88 -19.27 12.95
N THR A 89 -2.15 -18.69 14.12
CA THR A 89 -2.66 -17.33 14.27
C THR A 89 -1.77 -16.56 15.23
N LYS A 90 -1.30 -15.40 14.80
CA LYS A 90 -0.50 -14.48 15.61
C LYS A 90 -1.18 -13.12 15.72
N PHE A 91 -1.01 -12.50 16.87
CA PHE A 91 -1.30 -11.10 17.08
C PHE A 91 -0.01 -10.31 17.14
N VAL A 92 -0.02 -9.15 16.50
CA VAL A 92 1.15 -8.30 16.33
C VAL A 92 0.81 -6.89 16.73
N GLU A 93 1.70 -6.27 17.49
CA GLU A 93 1.63 -4.85 17.84
C GLU A 93 2.88 -4.16 17.31
N VAL A 94 2.72 -3.09 16.54
CA VAL A 94 3.82 -2.19 16.17
C VAL A 94 3.77 -1.00 17.11
N CYS A 95 4.81 -0.84 17.91
CA CYS A 95 4.98 0.20 18.92
C CYS A 95 6.10 1.16 18.53
N GLN A 96 6.04 2.39 19.02
CA GLN A 96 7.13 3.34 18.84
C GLN A 96 7.32 4.21 20.08
N LYS A 97 8.59 4.39 20.50
CA LYS A 97 8.96 5.31 21.58
C LYS A 97 8.69 6.76 21.16
N GLN A 98 7.89 7.47 21.95
CA GLN A 98 7.59 8.89 21.75
C GLN A 98 8.62 9.77 22.46
N ASP A 99 8.52 11.09 22.30
CA ASP A 99 9.46 12.06 22.90
C ASP A 99 9.43 12.05 24.44
N ASP A 100 8.31 11.65 25.04
CA ASP A 100 8.17 11.47 26.49
C ASP A 100 8.78 10.15 27.01
N GLY A 101 9.43 9.39 26.12
CA GLY A 101 10.06 8.10 26.42
C GLY A 101 9.09 6.92 26.50
N LYS A 102 7.77 7.14 26.41
CA LYS A 102 6.77 6.07 26.48
C LYS A 102 6.61 5.39 25.13
N GLU A 103 6.35 4.09 25.14
CA GLU A 103 5.97 3.36 23.93
C GLU A 103 4.47 3.52 23.66
N ARG A 104 4.13 3.89 22.42
CA ARG A 104 2.76 3.96 21.93
C ARG A 104 2.54 2.91 20.85
N VAL A 105 1.44 2.18 20.94
CA VAL A 105 0.98 1.29 19.87
C VAL A 105 0.51 2.14 18.68
N CYS A 106 1.10 1.91 17.51
CA CYS A 106 0.79 2.57 16.25
C CYS A 106 -0.06 1.69 15.33
N LEU A 107 0.13 0.36 15.39
CA LEU A 107 -0.63 -0.63 14.63
C LEU A 107 -0.89 -1.87 15.48
N VAL A 108 -2.07 -2.46 15.34
CA VAL A 108 -2.36 -3.83 15.79
C VAL A 108 -2.83 -4.67 14.62
N ALA A 109 -2.45 -5.95 14.57
CA ALA A 109 -2.89 -6.86 13.52
C ALA A 109 -3.04 -8.32 14.00
N LEU A 110 -4.03 -9.02 13.44
CA LEU A 110 -4.10 -10.47 13.43
C LEU A 110 -3.52 -10.98 12.10
N VAL A 111 -2.68 -12.00 12.21
CA VAL A 111 -1.93 -12.59 11.11
C VAL A 111 -2.13 -14.09 11.10
N ASP A 112 -2.71 -14.61 10.03
CA ASP A 112 -3.10 -16.00 9.93
C ASP A 112 -2.36 -16.75 8.83
N PHE A 113 -1.96 -17.96 9.17
CA PHE A 113 -1.27 -18.89 8.30
C PHE A 113 -2.02 -20.21 8.22
N HIS A 114 -1.92 -20.85 7.06
CA HIS A 114 -2.54 -22.13 6.76
C HIS A 114 -1.52 -23.05 6.09
N VAL A 115 -1.64 -24.35 6.31
CA VAL A 115 -0.86 -25.34 5.57
C VAL A 115 -1.13 -25.23 4.06
N VAL A 116 -0.14 -25.52 3.23
CA VAL A 116 -0.37 -25.72 1.81
C VAL A 116 -1.12 -27.03 1.60
N GLU A 117 -2.36 -26.93 1.13
CA GLU A 117 -3.17 -28.10 0.77
C GLU A 117 -2.64 -28.73 -0.54
N ALA A 118 -2.72 -30.06 -0.63
CA ALA A 118 -2.27 -30.78 -1.83
C ALA A 118 -3.18 -30.50 -3.05
N GLU A 119 -4.46 -30.24 -2.82
CA GLU A 119 -5.46 -30.04 -3.86
C GLU A 119 -6.42 -28.92 -3.47
N SER A 120 -6.99 -28.26 -4.48
CA SER A 120 -8.07 -27.28 -4.31
C SER A 120 -9.36 -27.87 -4.83
N PHE A 121 -10.42 -27.85 -4.02
CA PHE A 121 -11.74 -28.31 -4.44
C PHE A 121 -12.32 -27.46 -5.58
N MET A 122 -12.06 -26.15 -5.58
CA MET A 122 -12.42 -25.20 -6.62
C MET A 122 -11.29 -24.20 -6.86
N VAL A 123 -11.09 -23.82 -8.12
CA VAL A 123 -10.08 -22.81 -8.51
C VAL A 123 -10.75 -21.77 -9.41
N TYR A 124 -10.93 -20.56 -8.89
CA TYR A 124 -11.50 -19.44 -9.64
C TYR A 124 -11.03 -18.10 -9.06
N SER A 125 -11.12 -17.05 -9.86
CA SER A 125 -10.98 -15.66 -9.41
C SER A 125 -11.69 -14.72 -10.36
N ALA A 126 -12.17 -13.58 -9.86
CA ALA A 126 -12.71 -12.54 -10.73
C ALA A 126 -11.59 -11.92 -11.60
N PRO A 127 -11.85 -11.55 -12.87
CA PRO A 127 -10.92 -10.74 -13.64
C PRO A 127 -10.83 -9.30 -13.07
N PRO A 128 -9.88 -8.48 -13.52
CA PRO A 128 -9.90 -7.04 -13.28
C PRO A 128 -11.22 -6.42 -13.76
N SER A 129 -11.59 -5.25 -13.22
CA SER A 129 -12.89 -4.63 -13.54
C SER A 129 -13.05 -4.21 -15.01
N LYS A 130 -11.94 -4.10 -15.73
CA LYS A 130 -11.91 -3.94 -17.20
C LYS A 130 -10.59 -4.48 -17.77
N PRO A 131 -10.47 -4.67 -19.10
CA PRO A 131 -9.21 -4.99 -19.73
C PRO A 131 -8.18 -3.86 -19.57
N TYR A 132 -6.94 -4.21 -19.25
CA TYR A 132 -5.81 -3.28 -19.19
C TYR A 132 -4.72 -3.69 -20.18
N SER A 133 -4.02 -2.70 -20.73
CA SER A 133 -2.92 -2.97 -21.65
C SER A 133 -1.77 -3.73 -20.98
N PRO A 134 -1.02 -4.53 -21.75
CA PRO A 134 0.13 -5.28 -21.23
C PRO A 134 1.29 -4.35 -20.80
N VAL A 135 2.27 -4.94 -20.12
CA VAL A 135 3.50 -4.27 -19.63
C VAL A 135 4.24 -3.51 -20.76
N SER A 136 4.23 -4.05 -21.99
CA SER A 136 4.92 -3.48 -23.16
C SER A 136 4.31 -2.17 -23.68
N GLU A 137 3.04 -1.90 -23.36
CA GLU A 137 2.32 -0.68 -23.75
C GLU A 137 2.15 0.29 -22.57
N SER A 138 2.68 -0.06 -21.40
CA SER A 138 2.53 0.70 -20.17
C SER A 138 3.71 1.65 -19.96
N TRP A 139 3.45 2.80 -19.34
CA TRP A 139 4.47 3.83 -19.11
C TRP A 139 5.16 3.65 -17.78
N THR A 140 6.48 3.73 -17.76
CA THR A 140 7.19 4.00 -16.50
C THR A 140 6.80 5.40 -15.97
N PRO A 141 6.86 5.64 -14.64
CA PRO A 141 6.64 6.97 -14.09
C PRO A 141 7.54 8.04 -14.73
N ALA A 142 8.79 7.69 -15.06
CA ALA A 142 9.74 8.62 -15.67
C ALA A 142 9.33 9.03 -17.09
N GLU A 143 8.96 8.06 -17.94
CA GLU A 143 8.46 8.33 -19.29
C GLU A 143 7.19 9.17 -19.23
N ARG A 144 6.23 8.81 -18.36
CA ARG A 144 4.97 9.53 -18.27
C ARG A 144 5.16 10.98 -17.83
N LYS A 145 6.00 11.24 -16.81
CA LYS A 145 6.32 12.60 -16.37
C LYS A 145 6.91 13.45 -17.50
N LYS A 146 7.87 12.89 -18.25
CA LYS A 146 8.50 13.56 -19.38
C LYS A 146 7.45 13.96 -20.43
N THR A 147 6.62 13.01 -20.86
CA THR A 147 5.55 13.28 -21.83
C THR A 147 4.57 14.33 -21.33
N MET A 148 4.16 14.29 -20.06
CA MET A 148 3.22 15.28 -19.50
C MET A 148 3.79 16.71 -19.47
N VAL A 149 5.10 16.86 -19.30
CA VAL A 149 5.78 18.17 -19.39
C VAL A 149 5.86 18.65 -20.84
N GLU A 150 6.23 17.76 -21.77
CA GLU A 150 6.28 18.06 -23.22
C GLU A 150 4.90 18.46 -23.76
N GLU A 151 3.83 17.79 -23.31
CA GLU A 151 2.43 18.07 -23.66
C GLU A 151 1.85 19.27 -22.89
N LYS A 152 2.63 19.91 -22.00
CA LYS A 152 2.20 21.04 -21.15
C LYS A 152 1.00 20.71 -20.24
N ILE A 153 0.80 19.43 -19.92
CA ILE A 153 -0.18 18.97 -18.94
C ILE A 153 0.30 19.33 -17.53
N LEU A 154 1.60 19.22 -17.28
CA LEU A 154 2.26 19.56 -16.02
C LEU A 154 3.45 20.47 -16.27
N THR A 155 3.79 21.29 -15.28
CA THR A 155 5.08 21.99 -15.25
C THR A 155 6.15 21.10 -14.61
N GLN A 156 7.42 21.40 -14.83
CA GLN A 156 8.51 20.72 -14.11
C GLN A 156 8.37 20.86 -12.58
N ALA A 157 7.90 22.01 -12.10
CA ALA A 157 7.65 22.23 -10.68
C ALA A 157 6.57 21.29 -10.11
N ASP A 158 5.57 20.91 -10.91
CA ASP A 158 4.57 19.92 -10.49
C ASP A 158 5.19 18.52 -10.34
N VAL A 159 6.05 18.15 -11.29
CA VAL A 159 6.81 16.88 -11.25
C VAL A 159 7.73 16.84 -10.04
N ASP A 160 8.46 17.92 -9.76
CA ASP A 160 9.36 18.00 -8.61
C ASP A 160 8.59 17.88 -7.28
N ARG A 161 7.37 18.44 -7.20
CA ARG A 161 6.49 18.29 -6.03
C ARG A 161 5.99 16.86 -5.87
N HIS A 162 5.63 16.21 -6.97
CA HIS A 162 5.25 14.80 -6.97
C HIS A 162 6.41 13.92 -6.46
N ASP A 163 7.63 14.16 -6.96
CA ASP A 163 8.78 13.32 -6.62
C ASP A 163 9.18 13.42 -5.15
N LYS A 164 9.04 14.60 -4.54
CA LYS A 164 9.20 14.77 -3.09
C LYS A 164 8.26 13.92 -2.24
N LEU A 165 7.11 13.50 -2.79
CA LEU A 165 6.09 12.74 -2.08
C LEU A 165 6.10 11.23 -2.42
N PHE A 166 6.54 10.86 -3.63
CA PHE A 166 6.34 9.51 -4.17
C PHE A 166 7.61 8.84 -4.74
N SER A 167 8.81 9.41 -4.55
CA SER A 167 10.05 8.82 -5.07
C SER A 167 10.33 7.40 -4.54
N LEU A 168 9.93 7.10 -3.30
CA LEU A 168 10.18 5.82 -2.62
C LEU A 168 9.84 4.60 -3.51
N MET A 169 8.67 4.58 -4.14
CA MET A 169 8.26 3.43 -4.95
C MET A 169 9.10 3.28 -6.21
N SER A 170 9.58 4.39 -6.78
CA SER A 170 10.42 4.32 -8.00
C SER A 170 11.75 3.62 -7.74
N GLU A 171 12.26 3.71 -6.51
CA GLU A 171 13.49 3.06 -6.06
C GLU A 171 13.30 1.57 -5.75
N LEU A 172 12.11 1.18 -5.28
CA LEU A 172 11.85 -0.17 -4.78
C LEU A 172 11.26 -1.10 -5.85
N ILE A 173 10.47 -0.56 -6.78
CA ILE A 173 9.72 -1.35 -7.77
C ILE A 173 9.87 -0.84 -9.20
N ASP A 174 9.77 -1.77 -10.15
CA ASP A 174 9.48 -1.47 -11.56
C ASP A 174 7.96 -1.34 -11.68
N MET A 175 7.48 -0.10 -11.59
CA MET A 175 6.07 0.27 -11.74
C MET A 175 5.82 0.76 -13.16
N ARG A 176 4.72 0.33 -13.77
CA ARG A 176 4.28 0.81 -15.09
C ARG A 176 2.80 1.08 -15.11
N PHE A 177 2.42 2.34 -15.32
CA PHE A 177 1.01 2.72 -15.43
C PHE A 177 0.45 2.25 -16.77
N THR A 178 -0.68 1.56 -16.71
CA THR A 178 -1.42 1.20 -17.93
C THR A 178 -2.01 2.48 -18.56
N PRO A 179 -2.20 2.55 -19.89
CA PRO A 179 -2.81 3.72 -20.53
C PRO A 179 -4.21 4.07 -20.00
N GLN A 180 -4.97 3.06 -19.57
CA GLN A 180 -6.29 3.22 -18.98
C GLN A 180 -6.24 3.74 -17.53
N SER A 181 -5.06 3.74 -16.89
CA SER A 181 -4.87 4.11 -15.49
C SER A 181 -5.08 5.61 -15.27
N ILE A 182 -6.06 5.98 -14.43
CA ILE A 182 -6.23 7.37 -14.01
C ILE A 182 -4.99 7.89 -13.27
N HIS A 183 -4.30 7.04 -12.49
CA HIS A 183 -3.01 7.34 -11.88
C HIS A 183 -1.98 7.77 -12.94
N GLY A 184 -1.86 7.04 -14.05
CA GLY A 184 -0.93 7.38 -15.13
C GLY A 184 -1.35 8.63 -15.92
N GLN A 185 -2.65 8.78 -16.19
CA GLN A 185 -3.17 9.92 -16.93
C GLN A 185 -3.03 11.24 -16.16
N THR A 186 -3.15 11.19 -14.83
CA THR A 186 -3.15 12.38 -13.95
C THR A 186 -1.89 12.55 -13.13
N LEU A 187 -0.91 11.65 -13.24
CA LEU A 187 0.23 11.54 -12.32
C LEU A 187 -0.25 11.54 -10.85
N GLN A 188 -1.06 10.54 -10.49
CA GLN A 188 -1.62 10.37 -9.14
C GLN A 188 -2.41 11.62 -8.66
N GLY A 189 -3.17 12.23 -9.57
CA GLY A 189 -4.02 13.40 -9.31
C GLY A 189 -3.31 14.75 -9.42
N PHE A 190 -2.00 14.81 -9.68
CA PHE A 190 -1.25 16.08 -9.78
C PHE A 190 -1.68 16.93 -10.98
N ALA A 191 -2.08 16.32 -12.09
CA ALA A 191 -2.68 17.02 -13.22
C ALA A 191 -4.16 17.33 -12.90
N LYS A 192 -4.36 18.25 -11.96
CA LYS A 192 -5.67 18.60 -11.42
C LYS A 192 -6.63 19.02 -12.55
N GLY A 193 -7.79 18.38 -12.61
CA GLY A 193 -8.82 18.67 -13.62
C GLY A 193 -8.50 18.18 -15.04
N HIS A 194 -7.39 17.44 -15.25
CA HIS A 194 -7.13 16.78 -16.52
C HIS A 194 -8.23 15.74 -16.80
N LYS A 195 -8.81 15.79 -18.01
CA LYS A 195 -9.87 14.86 -18.41
C LYS A 195 -9.28 13.48 -18.66
N THR A 196 -9.78 12.51 -17.93
CA THR A 196 -9.39 11.11 -18.08
C THR A 196 -10.28 10.37 -19.08
N THR A 197 -9.84 9.18 -19.52
CA THR A 197 -10.65 8.29 -20.37
C THR A 197 -11.90 7.74 -19.67
N GLN A 198 -12.08 8.03 -18.37
CA GLN A 198 -13.12 7.48 -17.52
C GLN A 198 -14.03 8.56 -16.92
N GLU A 199 -13.95 9.83 -17.36
CA GLU A 199 -14.75 10.91 -16.77
C GLU A 199 -16.27 10.72 -16.91
N HIS A 200 -16.69 10.01 -17.95
CA HIS A 200 -18.08 9.68 -18.22
C HIS A 200 -18.67 8.63 -17.27
N LEU A 201 -17.82 7.93 -16.51
CA LEU A 201 -18.24 6.89 -15.57
C LEU A 201 -18.52 7.49 -14.18
N PRO A 202 -19.52 6.97 -13.45
CA PRO A 202 -19.67 7.27 -12.04
C PRO A 202 -18.42 6.80 -11.26
N LEU A 203 -18.12 7.45 -10.14
CA LEU A 203 -16.87 7.25 -9.40
C LEU A 203 -16.56 5.77 -9.07
N THR A 204 -17.57 4.98 -8.71
CA THR A 204 -17.44 3.56 -8.34
C THR A 204 -17.17 2.62 -9.51
N ASP A 205 -17.42 3.09 -10.75
CA ASP A 205 -17.11 2.37 -11.98
C ASP A 205 -15.75 2.80 -12.56
N ARG A 206 -15.16 3.87 -12.03
CA ARG A 206 -13.79 4.26 -12.32
C ARG A 206 -12.80 3.33 -11.62
N SER A 207 -11.63 3.19 -12.23
CA SER A 207 -10.54 2.40 -11.66
C SER A 207 -9.19 2.87 -12.20
N SER A 208 -8.13 2.43 -11.54
CA SER A 208 -6.76 2.68 -11.97
C SER A 208 -5.98 1.38 -11.90
N ALA A 209 -4.93 1.23 -12.71
CA ALA A 209 -4.07 0.05 -12.62
C ALA A 209 -2.62 0.33 -12.97
N ASP A 210 -1.72 -0.43 -12.36
CA ASP A 210 -0.31 -0.50 -12.74
C ASP A 210 0.16 -1.95 -12.81
N TRP A 211 1.20 -2.18 -13.61
CA TRP A 211 2.04 -3.35 -13.49
C TRP A 211 3.14 -3.07 -12.49
N LEU A 212 3.39 -3.98 -11.57
CA LEU A 212 4.46 -3.87 -10.59
C LEU A 212 5.23 -5.17 -10.44
N ARG A 213 6.54 -5.04 -10.20
CA ARG A 213 7.41 -6.07 -9.64
C ARG A 213 8.49 -5.43 -8.79
N VAL A 214 9.08 -6.18 -7.86
CA VAL A 214 10.23 -5.67 -7.12
C VAL A 214 11.48 -5.57 -8.00
N ARG A 215 12.30 -4.56 -7.75
CA ARG A 215 13.61 -4.43 -8.39
C ARG A 215 14.64 -5.37 -7.78
N GLU A 216 14.60 -5.52 -6.46
CA GLU A 216 15.46 -6.47 -5.76
C GLU A 216 14.90 -7.87 -5.93
N LYS A 217 15.76 -8.83 -6.27
CA LYS A 217 15.37 -10.24 -6.27
C LYS A 217 15.02 -10.71 -4.86
N VAL A 218 13.80 -11.21 -4.65
CA VAL A 218 13.37 -11.91 -3.43
C VAL A 218 13.36 -13.42 -3.66
N SER A 219 13.58 -14.18 -2.59
CA SER A 219 13.88 -15.61 -2.66
C SER A 219 13.10 -16.48 -1.68
N THR A 220 12.68 -15.92 -0.54
CA THR A 220 11.93 -16.66 0.47
C THR A 220 10.44 -16.32 0.45
N HIS A 221 9.61 -17.22 0.97
CA HIS A 221 8.17 -16.94 1.18
C HIS A 221 7.96 -15.65 1.98
N ALA A 222 8.69 -15.51 3.10
CA ALA A 222 8.61 -14.33 3.96
C ALA A 222 8.98 -13.04 3.20
N GLU A 223 10.06 -13.04 2.41
CA GLU A 223 10.43 -11.88 1.59
C GLU A 223 9.34 -11.52 0.58
N ASN A 224 8.71 -12.51 -0.07
CA ASN A 224 7.63 -12.28 -1.02
C ASN A 224 6.41 -11.65 -0.34
N VAL A 225 5.89 -12.27 0.72
CA VAL A 225 4.65 -11.80 1.34
C VAL A 225 4.81 -10.50 2.12
N THR A 226 5.95 -10.29 2.77
CA THR A 226 6.25 -9.05 3.49
C THR A 226 6.41 -7.88 2.52
N SER A 227 7.11 -8.09 1.41
CA SER A 227 7.24 -7.07 0.36
C SER A 227 5.89 -6.75 -0.27
N LEU A 228 5.06 -7.75 -0.55
CA LEU A 228 3.72 -7.51 -1.09
C LEU A 228 2.84 -6.75 -0.08
N ALA A 229 2.91 -7.10 1.21
CA ALA A 229 2.16 -6.40 2.26
C ALA A 229 2.53 -4.91 2.35
N PHE A 230 3.83 -4.58 2.16
CA PHE A 230 4.28 -3.19 2.04
C PHE A 230 3.72 -2.50 0.81
N LEU A 231 3.80 -3.15 -0.35
CA LEU A 231 3.46 -2.54 -1.64
C LEU A 231 1.96 -2.35 -1.82
N LEU A 232 1.13 -3.30 -1.36
CA LEU A 232 -0.30 -3.30 -1.63
C LEU A 232 -1.06 -2.21 -0.86
N ASP A 233 -0.49 -1.67 0.22
CA ASP A 233 -1.03 -0.49 0.94
C ASP A 233 -1.01 0.79 0.11
N ALA A 234 -0.12 0.87 -0.88
CA ALA A 234 0.10 2.09 -1.65
C ALA A 234 -1.18 2.56 -2.37
N SER A 235 -1.44 3.87 -2.29
CA SER A 235 -2.53 4.58 -2.95
C SER A 235 -3.97 4.30 -2.52
N ILE A 236 -4.27 3.21 -1.81
CA ILE A 236 -5.67 2.84 -1.51
C ILE A 236 -6.41 3.97 -0.76
N SER A 237 -5.79 4.57 0.26
CA SER A 237 -6.45 5.57 1.11
C SER A 237 -6.84 6.85 0.39
N PHE A 238 -6.08 7.26 -0.63
CA PHE A 238 -6.34 8.47 -1.41
C PHE A 238 -6.86 8.20 -2.82
N GLN A 239 -7.14 6.92 -3.13
CA GLN A 239 -7.75 6.50 -4.39
C GLN A 239 -8.99 7.31 -4.80
N PRO A 240 -9.94 7.64 -3.89
CA PRO A 240 -11.14 8.38 -4.27
C PRO A 240 -10.85 9.79 -4.80
N LEU A 241 -9.75 10.40 -4.37
CA LEU A 241 -9.30 11.70 -4.88
C LEU A 241 -8.71 11.55 -6.29
N VAL A 242 -7.82 10.58 -6.46
CA VAL A 242 -7.14 10.36 -7.75
C VAL A 242 -8.13 9.97 -8.84
N LEU A 243 -9.11 9.12 -8.53
CA LEU A 243 -10.18 8.74 -9.47
C LEU A 243 -11.07 9.92 -9.91
N GLN A 244 -10.97 11.06 -9.24
CA GLN A 244 -11.61 12.33 -9.60
C GLN A 244 -10.60 13.39 -10.06
N SER A 245 -9.39 12.99 -10.42
CA SER A 245 -8.32 13.89 -10.89
C SER A 245 -7.98 14.98 -9.86
N MET A 246 -8.01 14.64 -8.57
CA MET A 246 -7.63 15.51 -7.46
C MET A 246 -6.37 14.97 -6.76
N PRO A 247 -5.38 15.82 -6.46
CA PRO A 247 -4.21 15.38 -5.70
C PRO A 247 -4.56 15.21 -4.23
N LEU A 248 -3.81 14.34 -3.55
CA LEU A 248 -3.94 14.07 -2.11
C LEU A 248 -3.93 15.34 -1.24
N THR A 249 -3.18 16.36 -1.66
CA THR A 249 -3.01 17.64 -0.98
C THR A 249 -4.29 18.49 -0.90
N GLU A 250 -5.35 18.15 -1.64
CA GLU A 250 -6.66 18.82 -1.54
C GLU A 250 -7.46 18.37 -0.30
N SER A 251 -7.08 17.26 0.32
CA SER A 251 -7.74 16.78 1.54
C SER A 251 -7.20 17.47 2.80
N GLY A 252 -8.05 17.63 3.82
CA GLY A 252 -7.62 18.09 5.13
C GLY A 252 -6.99 16.98 5.97
N ALA A 253 -7.40 15.73 5.73
CA ALA A 253 -6.75 14.54 6.24
C ALA A 253 -7.11 13.36 5.33
N CYS A 254 -6.13 12.51 5.03
CA CYS A 254 -6.33 11.30 4.24
C CYS A 254 -5.35 10.23 4.72
N SER A 255 -5.86 9.15 5.32
CA SER A 255 -5.03 8.09 5.89
C SER A 255 -5.85 6.82 6.10
N THR A 256 -5.18 5.67 6.11
CA THR A 256 -5.79 4.38 6.42
C THR A 256 -6.17 4.30 7.90
N LEU A 257 -7.36 3.77 8.21
CA LEU A 257 -7.82 3.51 9.58
C LEU A 257 -7.73 2.01 9.89
N GLU A 258 -8.20 1.18 8.97
CA GLU A 258 -8.10 -0.28 9.04
C GLU A 258 -7.81 -0.85 7.66
N PHE A 259 -7.30 -2.08 7.64
CA PHE A 259 -7.05 -2.82 6.42
C PHE A 259 -7.31 -4.32 6.59
N SER A 260 -7.61 -4.96 5.47
CA SER A 260 -7.68 -6.41 5.35
C SER A 260 -6.94 -6.87 4.10
N LEU A 261 -5.75 -7.43 4.29
CA LEU A 261 -4.91 -8.04 3.27
C LEU A 261 -5.16 -9.56 3.23
N LYS A 262 -5.35 -10.09 2.02
CA LYS A 262 -5.61 -11.50 1.74
C LYS A 262 -4.62 -12.00 0.70
N PHE A 263 -4.01 -13.15 0.96
CA PHE A 263 -3.23 -13.90 -0.01
C PHE A 263 -4.09 -15.09 -0.46
N LEU A 264 -4.41 -15.12 -1.75
CA LEU A 264 -5.36 -16.07 -2.36
C LEU A 264 -4.65 -17.28 -3.00
N THR A 265 -3.32 -17.24 -3.03
CA THR A 265 -2.46 -18.32 -3.46
C THR A 265 -1.36 -18.52 -2.40
N PRO A 266 -0.98 -19.77 -2.09
CA PRO A 266 0.01 -20.04 -1.05
C PRO A 266 1.40 -19.52 -1.40
N GLU A 267 1.73 -19.49 -2.69
CA GLU A 267 3.01 -19.04 -3.23
C GLU A 267 2.76 -17.87 -4.18
N ILE A 268 3.49 -16.78 -3.96
CA ILE A 268 3.52 -15.59 -4.82
C ILE A 268 4.99 -15.32 -5.15
N ASP A 269 5.25 -15.00 -6.42
CA ASP A 269 6.58 -14.58 -6.88
C ASP A 269 6.55 -13.12 -7.34
N ILE A 270 6.77 -12.18 -6.42
CA ILE A 270 6.73 -10.75 -6.74
C ILE A 270 7.93 -10.26 -7.58
N ASN A 271 8.87 -11.16 -7.94
CA ASN A 271 9.89 -10.84 -8.95
C ASN A 271 9.26 -10.69 -10.35
N GLU A 272 8.12 -11.35 -10.58
CA GLU A 272 7.35 -11.26 -11.82
C GLU A 272 6.38 -10.09 -11.79
N PHE A 273 6.05 -9.58 -12.98
CA PHE A 273 5.05 -8.52 -13.10
C PHE A 273 3.66 -9.01 -12.69
N HIS A 274 3.04 -8.24 -11.80
CA HIS A 274 1.66 -8.39 -11.39
C HIS A 274 0.86 -7.16 -11.77
N LEU A 275 -0.36 -7.36 -12.25
CA LEU A 275 -1.30 -6.26 -12.46
C LEU A 275 -1.96 -5.94 -11.12
N ARG A 276 -1.87 -4.69 -10.68
CA ARG A 276 -2.63 -4.18 -9.54
C ARG A 276 -3.69 -3.23 -10.02
N GLU A 277 -4.92 -3.44 -9.58
CA GLU A 277 -6.05 -2.54 -9.81
C GLU A 277 -6.49 -1.91 -8.50
N TRP A 278 -6.82 -0.62 -8.55
CA TRP A 278 -7.46 0.09 -7.46
C TRP A 278 -8.86 0.56 -7.83
N LYS A 279 -9.78 0.39 -6.88
CA LYS A 279 -11.16 0.89 -6.93
C LYS A 279 -11.57 1.53 -5.62
N THR A 280 -12.60 2.38 -5.70
CA THR A 280 -13.35 2.86 -4.53
C THR A 280 -14.81 2.48 -4.68
N TYR A 281 -15.48 2.23 -3.55
CA TYR A 281 -16.84 1.68 -3.54
C TYR A 281 -17.83 2.53 -2.75
N ALA A 282 -17.39 3.17 -1.68
CA ALA A 282 -18.26 3.99 -0.86
C ALA A 282 -17.47 5.11 -0.18
N GLY A 283 -18.16 6.24 0.07
CA GLY A 283 -17.62 7.33 0.86
C GLY A 283 -18.75 8.10 1.53
N ASP A 284 -18.64 8.29 2.84
CA ASP A 284 -19.56 9.09 3.65
C ASP A 284 -18.93 9.41 5.02
N ALA A 285 -19.44 10.43 5.70
CA ALA A 285 -19.04 10.82 7.06
C ALA A 285 -17.51 10.95 7.22
N ALA A 286 -16.87 11.55 6.21
CA ALA A 286 -15.42 11.73 6.10
C ALA A 286 -14.61 10.42 6.14
N ARG A 287 -15.19 9.32 5.64
CA ARG A 287 -14.54 8.03 5.47
C ARG A 287 -14.78 7.50 4.06
N THR A 288 -13.90 6.62 3.60
CA THR A 288 -14.04 5.93 2.32
C THR A 288 -13.68 4.46 2.46
N PHE A 289 -14.25 3.63 1.59
CA PHE A 289 -13.94 2.22 1.44
C PHE A 289 -13.40 1.96 0.03
N SER A 290 -12.17 1.48 -0.03
CA SER A 290 -11.41 1.27 -1.27
C SER A 290 -10.63 -0.05 -1.21
N GLU A 291 -10.21 -0.55 -2.36
CA GLU A 291 -9.50 -1.83 -2.47
C GLU A 291 -8.44 -1.79 -3.56
N ALA A 292 -7.30 -2.44 -3.30
CA ALA A 292 -6.36 -2.89 -4.31
C ALA A 292 -6.49 -4.40 -4.51
N ARG A 293 -6.54 -4.85 -5.75
CA ARG A 293 -6.52 -6.28 -6.13
C ARG A 293 -5.30 -6.54 -7.01
N LEU A 294 -4.76 -7.75 -6.92
CA LEU A 294 -3.53 -8.15 -7.61
C LEU A 294 -3.74 -9.43 -8.41
N TRP A 295 -3.31 -9.42 -9.67
CA TRP A 295 -3.33 -10.58 -10.57
C TRP A 295 -1.93 -10.91 -11.08
N ASP A 296 -1.65 -12.21 -11.24
CA ASP A 296 -0.42 -12.68 -11.88
C ASP A 296 -0.47 -12.51 -13.41
N GLY A 297 0.64 -12.81 -14.09
CA GLY A 297 0.74 -12.73 -15.56
C GLY A 297 -0.19 -13.69 -16.32
N LYS A 298 -0.86 -14.62 -15.63
CA LYS A 298 -1.86 -15.54 -16.20
C LYS A 298 -3.29 -15.07 -15.95
N GLY A 299 -3.47 -13.93 -15.28
CA GLY A 299 -4.78 -13.37 -14.96
C GLY A 299 -5.48 -14.02 -13.76
N LYS A 300 -4.76 -14.81 -12.95
CA LYS A 300 -5.28 -15.34 -11.67
C LYS A 300 -5.13 -14.27 -10.60
N MET A 301 -6.19 -13.98 -9.84
CA MET A 301 -6.09 -13.09 -8.69
C MET A 301 -5.32 -13.78 -7.57
N VAL A 302 -4.25 -13.15 -7.10
CA VAL A 302 -3.31 -13.74 -6.12
C VAL A 302 -3.37 -13.04 -4.76
N ALA A 303 -3.80 -11.78 -4.71
CA ALA A 303 -3.96 -11.04 -3.45
C ALA A 303 -4.99 -9.91 -3.57
N SER A 304 -5.50 -9.47 -2.43
CA SER A 304 -6.24 -8.20 -2.34
C SER A 304 -6.03 -7.52 -0.99
N MET A 305 -6.12 -6.19 -0.97
CA MET A 305 -6.17 -5.40 0.25
C MET A 305 -7.32 -4.42 0.17
N SER A 306 -8.24 -4.49 1.12
CA SER A 306 -9.28 -3.48 1.31
C SER A 306 -8.93 -2.56 2.47
N GLN A 307 -9.38 -1.31 2.42
CA GLN A 307 -9.16 -0.33 3.48
C GLN A 307 -10.40 0.54 3.69
N THR A 308 -10.70 0.81 4.96
CA THR A 308 -11.45 1.99 5.37
C THR A 308 -10.46 3.09 5.72
N SER A 309 -10.64 4.25 5.13
CA SER A 309 -9.73 5.39 5.28
C SER A 309 -10.48 6.63 5.76
N ILE A 310 -9.82 7.46 6.56
CA ILE A 310 -10.30 8.82 6.81
C ILE A 310 -10.07 9.65 5.54
N LEU A 311 -11.07 10.44 5.14
CA LEU A 311 -10.97 11.43 4.07
C LEU A 311 -11.74 12.68 4.49
N ARG A 312 -11.06 13.66 5.08
CA ARG A 312 -11.65 14.91 5.57
C ARG A 312 -11.52 16.02 4.55
N PRO A 313 -12.53 16.92 4.45
CA PRO A 313 -12.38 18.14 3.67
C PRO A 313 -11.25 19.01 4.26
N PRO A 314 -10.64 19.89 3.44
CA PRO A 314 -9.67 20.86 3.93
C PRO A 314 -10.33 21.75 4.99
N LYS A 315 -9.54 22.22 5.96
CA LYS A 315 -10.04 23.20 6.94
C LYS A 315 -10.46 24.46 6.17
N LYS A 316 -11.69 24.93 6.35
CA LYS A 316 -12.12 26.23 5.81
C LYS A 316 -11.17 27.31 6.34
N ALA A 317 -10.60 28.13 5.46
CA ALA A 317 -9.84 29.29 5.88
C ALA A 317 -10.73 30.13 6.81
N ALA A 318 -10.23 30.48 8.00
CA ALA A 318 -10.96 31.34 8.89
C ALA A 318 -11.25 32.66 8.16
N VAL A 319 -12.52 32.96 7.93
CA VAL A 319 -12.93 34.29 7.46
C VAL A 319 -12.40 35.26 8.50
N LYS A 320 -11.46 36.13 8.12
CA LYS A 320 -11.02 37.24 8.97
C LYS A 320 -12.28 38.01 9.34
N LYS A 321 -12.77 37.86 10.57
CA LYS A 321 -13.78 38.75 11.12
C LYS A 321 -13.16 40.15 11.07
N SER A 322 -13.62 40.98 10.14
CA SER A 322 -13.40 42.41 10.18
C SER A 322 -13.83 42.87 11.56
N LYS A 323 -12.88 43.36 12.36
CA LYS A 323 -13.20 44.09 13.58
C LYS A 323 -14.03 45.30 13.14
N ILE A 324 -15.30 45.31 13.52
CA ILE A 324 -16.12 46.52 13.59
C ILE A 324 -15.81 47.15 14.95
#